data_AF-A0A9E5GH22-F1
#
_entry.id   AF-A0A9E5GH22-F1
#
_cell.length_a   1.000
_cell.length_b   1.000
_cell.length_c   1.000
_cell.angle_alpha   90.00
_cell.angle_beta   90.00
_cell.angle_gamma   90.00
#
_symmetry.space_group_name_H-M   'P 1'
#
loop_
_entity.id
_entity.type
_entity.pdbx_description
1 polymer ?
#
loop_
_entity_poly.entity_id
_entity_poly.type
_entity_poly.pdbx_seq_one_letter_code
_entity_poly.pdbx_strand_id
1 'polypeptide(L)'
;MKSKVLSVAIILILALSSLYALEVNVPNEVPAYENLEVILTPKASEGTVKEARFFFYQKGRRDPLYSEFVQERDSWVARIPFTYLTDEELTYFTVMQNTDGTFFRDPQIGTRKARLIQDTTAPKLSLLSPSAFTLVPQKEQLVVFAVEDESALTSFSITMDGQPITRSGAFGQYLSFLINPGTIQEAVITIEMTDRYDNTATETFTFAVSSEKAPFFVADASYRAGLELEYILGMGKSNSTT
;
A
#
# COMPACT_ATOMS: atom_id res chain seq x y z
N MET A 1 -24.09 -64.89 -5.54
CA MET A 1 -22.78 -64.22 -5.79
C MET A 1 -22.81 -63.14 -6.88
N LYS A 2 -23.68 -63.20 -7.89
CA LYS A 2 -23.69 -62.21 -9.00
C LYS A 2 -24.17 -60.79 -8.64
N SER A 3 -25.07 -60.61 -7.66
CA SER A 3 -25.56 -59.27 -7.29
C SER A 3 -24.57 -58.44 -6.46
N LYS A 4 -23.77 -59.08 -5.59
CA LYS A 4 -22.75 -58.39 -4.77
C LYS A 4 -21.59 -57.84 -5.59
N VAL A 5 -21.22 -58.51 -6.69
CA VAL A 5 -20.17 -58.03 -7.62
C VAL A 5 -20.66 -56.83 -8.43
N LEU A 6 -21.95 -56.81 -8.80
CA LEU A 6 -22.56 -55.69 -9.54
C LEU A 6 -22.66 -54.42 -8.66
N SER A 7 -23.00 -54.55 -7.38
CA SER A 7 -23.08 -53.43 -6.44
C SER A 7 -21.72 -52.80 -6.12
N VAL A 8 -20.66 -53.61 -6.02
CA VAL A 8 -19.29 -53.10 -5.77
C VAL A 8 -18.75 -52.37 -7.01
N ALA A 9 -19.05 -52.85 -8.23
CA ALA A 9 -18.67 -52.17 -9.46
C ALA A 9 -19.34 -50.80 -9.62
N ILE A 10 -20.63 -50.67 -9.27
CA ILE A 10 -21.36 -49.40 -9.34
C ILE A 10 -20.82 -48.39 -8.30
N ILE A 11 -20.49 -48.83 -7.08
CA ILE A 11 -19.89 -47.97 -6.06
C ILE A 11 -18.47 -47.53 -6.45
N LEU A 12 -17.68 -48.40 -7.09
CA LEU A 12 -16.34 -48.06 -7.57
C LEU A 12 -16.37 -47.09 -8.77
N ILE A 13 -17.36 -47.24 -9.67
CA ILE A 13 -17.58 -46.31 -10.80
C ILE A 13 -18.08 -44.95 -10.30
N LEU A 14 -18.93 -44.91 -9.27
CA LEU A 14 -19.35 -43.66 -8.62
C LEU A 14 -18.20 -42.98 -7.86
N ALA A 15 -17.31 -43.75 -7.22
CA ALA A 15 -16.14 -43.23 -6.53
C ALA A 15 -15.04 -42.70 -7.49
N LEU A 16 -15.00 -43.19 -8.74
CA LEU A 16 -14.09 -42.67 -9.79
C LEU A 16 -14.63 -41.43 -10.51
N SER A 17 -15.91 -41.08 -10.30
CA SER A 17 -16.52 -39.88 -10.89
C SER A 17 -16.31 -38.60 -10.08
N SER A 18 -15.64 -38.65 -8.92
CA SER A 18 -15.14 -37.45 -8.23
C SER A 18 -13.84 -36.94 -8.88
N LEU A 19 -13.76 -36.98 -10.20
CA LEU A 19 -12.80 -36.19 -10.95
C LEU A 19 -13.26 -34.74 -10.85
N TYR A 20 -12.68 -34.00 -9.91
CA TYR A 20 -12.86 -32.55 -9.82
C TYR A 20 -12.61 -31.94 -11.21
N ALA A 21 -13.69 -31.44 -11.81
CA ALA A 21 -13.75 -31.06 -13.22
C ALA A 21 -13.32 -29.61 -13.47
N LEU A 22 -12.75 -28.95 -12.46
CA LEU A 22 -12.04 -27.67 -12.53
C LEU A 22 -11.01 -27.68 -11.39
N GLU A 23 -9.75 -27.37 -11.69
CA GLU A 23 -8.75 -27.11 -10.66
C GLU A 23 -8.65 -25.61 -10.43
N VAL A 24 -9.15 -25.18 -9.27
CA VAL A 24 -9.13 -23.78 -8.82
C VAL A 24 -8.21 -23.72 -7.61
N ASN A 25 -7.11 -22.99 -7.75
CA ASN A 25 -6.17 -22.81 -6.67
C ASN A 25 -6.61 -21.64 -5.78
N VAL A 26 -7.20 -21.97 -4.63
CA VAL A 26 -7.41 -21.04 -3.52
C VAL A 26 -6.68 -21.64 -2.31
N PRO A 27 -5.73 -20.91 -1.70
CA PRO A 27 -5.10 -21.36 -0.47
C PRO A 27 -6.11 -21.66 0.64
N ASN A 28 -5.81 -22.61 1.52
CA ASN A 28 -6.67 -22.89 2.67
C ASN A 28 -6.75 -21.71 3.65
N GLU A 29 -5.70 -20.90 3.70
CA GLU A 29 -5.60 -19.68 4.49
C GLU A 29 -5.27 -18.53 3.55
N VAL A 30 -6.11 -17.50 3.55
CA VAL A 30 -6.01 -16.33 2.67
C VAL A 30 -5.88 -15.09 3.55
N PRO A 31 -4.80 -14.30 3.41
CA PRO A 31 -4.69 -13.00 4.06
C PRO A 31 -5.86 -12.09 3.64
N ALA A 32 -6.62 -11.59 4.61
CA ALA A 32 -7.79 -10.76 4.38
C ALA A 32 -7.43 -9.29 4.07
N TYR A 33 -6.15 -8.95 4.20
CA TYR A 33 -5.57 -7.63 3.93
C TYR A 33 -4.88 -7.54 2.56
N GLU A 34 -4.78 -8.65 1.83
CA GLU A 34 -4.21 -8.69 0.48
C GLU A 34 -5.27 -9.07 -0.58
N ASN A 35 -5.02 -8.65 -1.83
CA ASN A 35 -5.88 -9.08 -2.93
C ASN A 35 -5.67 -10.58 -3.17
N LEU A 36 -6.76 -11.34 -3.19
CA LEU A 36 -6.69 -12.76 -3.51
C LEU A 36 -6.61 -12.93 -5.03
N GLU A 37 -5.53 -13.53 -5.51
CA GLU A 37 -5.42 -14.03 -6.87
C GLU A 37 -5.86 -15.50 -6.93
N VAL A 38 -6.87 -15.79 -7.75
CA VAL A 38 -7.38 -17.14 -7.96
C VAL A 38 -6.99 -17.59 -9.35
N ILE A 39 -6.33 -18.73 -9.44
CA ILE A 39 -5.90 -19.33 -10.69
C ILE A 39 -6.81 -20.51 -11.02
N LEU A 40 -7.38 -20.48 -12.21
CA LEU A 40 -8.09 -21.60 -12.81
C LEU A 40 -7.19 -22.25 -13.87
N THR A 41 -6.98 -23.56 -13.72
CA THR A 41 -6.25 -24.39 -14.68
C THR A 41 -7.22 -25.41 -15.31
N PRO A 42 -7.79 -25.12 -16.49
CA PRO A 42 -8.67 -26.05 -17.17
C PRO A 42 -7.88 -27.29 -17.61
N LYS A 43 -8.42 -28.48 -17.42
CA LYS A 43 -7.82 -29.71 -17.95
C LYS A 43 -8.13 -29.82 -19.44
N ALA A 44 -7.25 -30.47 -20.20
CA ALA A 44 -7.47 -30.69 -21.64
C ALA A 44 -8.79 -31.43 -21.95
N SER A 45 -9.27 -32.27 -21.02
CA SER A 45 -10.56 -32.97 -21.11
C SER A 45 -11.78 -32.06 -20.94
N GLU A 46 -11.59 -30.86 -20.42
CA GLU A 46 -12.64 -29.90 -20.10
C GLU A 46 -12.86 -28.90 -21.23
N GLY A 47 -12.26 -29.10 -22.42
CA GLY A 47 -12.53 -28.29 -23.61
C GLY A 47 -11.88 -26.90 -23.59
N THR A 48 -12.36 -26.02 -24.47
CA THR A 48 -11.88 -24.64 -24.58
C THR A 48 -12.79 -23.71 -23.80
N VAL A 49 -12.20 -23.03 -22.81
CA VAL A 49 -12.91 -22.04 -21.98
C VAL A 49 -13.39 -20.87 -22.83
N LYS A 50 -14.68 -20.53 -22.69
CA LYS A 50 -15.29 -19.32 -23.24
C LYS A 50 -15.38 -18.22 -22.20
N GLU A 51 -15.91 -18.55 -21.01
CA GLU A 51 -15.95 -17.67 -19.86
C GLU A 51 -15.83 -18.48 -18.57
N ALA A 52 -15.30 -17.86 -17.51
CA ALA A 52 -15.33 -18.44 -16.18
C ALA A 52 -15.53 -17.34 -15.13
N ARG A 53 -16.18 -17.70 -14.03
CA ARG A 53 -16.48 -16.81 -12.90
C ARG A 53 -16.17 -17.48 -11.57
N PHE A 54 -15.50 -16.76 -10.70
CA PHE A 54 -15.29 -17.12 -9.31
C PHE A 54 -16.37 -16.45 -8.46
N PHE A 55 -17.27 -17.23 -7.88
CA PHE A 55 -18.34 -16.74 -7.03
C PHE A 55 -17.98 -16.88 -5.56
N PHE A 56 -18.31 -15.86 -4.76
CA PHE A 56 -18.08 -15.89 -3.32
C PHE A 56 -19.21 -15.17 -2.58
N TYR A 57 -19.49 -15.64 -1.37
CA TYR A 57 -20.50 -15.06 -0.50
C TYR A 57 -19.88 -14.03 0.43
N GLN A 58 -20.69 -13.04 0.80
CA GLN A 58 -20.38 -12.07 1.84
C GLN A 58 -21.52 -12.04 2.84
N LYS A 59 -21.17 -11.87 4.12
CA LYS A 59 -22.15 -11.69 5.19
C LYS A 59 -23.10 -10.53 4.90
N GLY A 60 -24.38 -10.77 5.13
CA GLY A 60 -25.46 -9.79 4.87
C GLY A 60 -25.91 -9.69 3.41
N ARG A 61 -25.28 -10.42 2.47
CA ARG A 61 -25.75 -10.51 1.08
C ARG A 61 -26.41 -11.85 0.82
N ARG A 62 -27.56 -11.81 0.14
CA ARG A 62 -28.29 -13.02 -0.28
C ARG A 62 -27.63 -13.69 -1.47
N ASP A 63 -27.30 -12.89 -2.49
CA ASP A 63 -26.73 -13.38 -3.73
C ASP A 63 -25.19 -13.31 -3.69
N PRO A 64 -24.48 -14.30 -4.26
CA PRO A 64 -23.02 -14.29 -4.29
C PRO A 64 -22.53 -13.16 -5.19
N LEU A 65 -21.39 -12.58 -4.80
CA LEU A 65 -20.59 -11.75 -5.69
C LEU A 65 -19.77 -12.64 -6.63
N TYR A 66 -19.25 -12.05 -7.70
CA TYR A 66 -18.31 -12.76 -8.56
C TYR A 66 -17.19 -11.88 -9.08
N SER A 67 -16.06 -12.51 -9.38
CA SER A 67 -15.01 -11.98 -10.25
C SER A 67 -14.96 -12.83 -11.51
N GLU A 68 -14.84 -12.17 -12.66
CA GLU A 68 -14.59 -12.88 -13.91
C GLU A 68 -13.12 -13.31 -13.96
N PHE A 69 -12.87 -14.48 -14.55
CA PHE A 69 -11.52 -14.88 -14.89
C PHE A 69 -11.14 -14.25 -16.23
N VAL A 70 -9.94 -13.68 -16.27
CA VAL A 70 -9.34 -13.15 -17.50
C VAL A 70 -8.18 -14.07 -17.88
N GLN A 71 -8.06 -14.37 -19.17
CA GLN A 71 -6.94 -15.17 -19.66
C GLN A 71 -5.65 -14.35 -19.63
N GLU A 72 -4.66 -14.83 -18.88
CA GLU A 72 -3.32 -14.27 -18.77
C GLU A 72 -2.29 -15.35 -19.08
N ARG A 73 -1.64 -15.24 -20.24
CA ARG A 73 -0.73 -16.27 -20.77
C ARG A 73 -1.45 -17.64 -20.83
N ASP A 74 -0.96 -18.62 -20.07
CA ASP A 74 -1.46 -20.00 -20.04
C ASP A 74 -2.44 -20.26 -18.89
N SER A 75 -2.88 -19.21 -18.17
CA SER A 75 -3.73 -19.34 -16.99
C SER A 75 -4.93 -18.39 -17.04
N TRP A 76 -6.01 -18.80 -16.38
CA TRP A 76 -7.17 -17.94 -16.17
C TRP A 76 -7.09 -17.37 -14.76
N VAL A 77 -7.12 -16.05 -14.64
CA VAL A 77 -6.88 -15.36 -13.37
C VAL A 77 -8.08 -14.51 -13.00
N ALA A 78 -8.59 -14.68 -11.78
CA ALA A 78 -9.57 -13.80 -11.15
C ALA A 78 -8.93 -13.11 -9.94
N ARG A 79 -9.19 -11.81 -9.76
CA ARG A 79 -8.63 -11.03 -8.65
C ARG A 79 -9.74 -10.49 -7.78
N ILE A 80 -9.73 -10.86 -6.51
CA ILE A 80 -10.72 -10.45 -5.52
C ILE A 80 -10.05 -9.37 -4.65
N PRO A 81 -10.52 -8.12 -4.69
CA PRO A 81 -9.95 -7.08 -3.84
C PRO A 81 -10.12 -7.41 -2.36
N PHE A 82 -9.09 -7.13 -1.56
CA PHE A 82 -9.10 -7.36 -0.09
C PHE A 82 -10.26 -6.66 0.63
N THR A 83 -10.82 -5.60 0.04
CA THR A 83 -12.01 -4.91 0.56
C THR A 83 -13.24 -5.81 0.61
N TYR A 84 -13.28 -6.88 -0.19
CA TYR A 84 -14.35 -7.88 -0.19
C TYR A 84 -14.08 -9.07 0.76
N LEU A 85 -12.87 -9.23 1.28
CA LEU A 85 -12.45 -10.32 2.18
C LEU A 85 -12.63 -9.89 3.64
N THR A 86 -13.88 -9.82 4.11
CA THR A 86 -14.22 -9.19 5.41
C THR A 86 -14.73 -10.16 6.48
N ASP A 87 -15.06 -11.37 6.08
CA ASP A 87 -15.60 -12.39 6.99
C ASP A 87 -14.48 -13.23 7.61
N GLU A 88 -14.82 -14.15 8.52
CA GLU A 88 -13.86 -15.12 9.07
C GLU A 88 -13.49 -16.21 8.06
N GLU A 89 -14.38 -16.48 7.10
CA GLU A 89 -14.22 -17.51 6.07
C GLU A 89 -14.67 -16.99 4.71
N LEU A 90 -13.86 -17.24 3.69
CA LEU A 90 -14.25 -17.10 2.29
C LEU A 90 -15.04 -18.34 1.86
N THR A 91 -16.33 -18.18 1.61
CA THR A 91 -17.17 -19.26 1.06
C THR A 91 -17.39 -19.06 -0.42
N TYR A 92 -17.00 -20.03 -1.26
CA TYR A 92 -16.90 -19.81 -2.71
C TYR A 92 -17.24 -21.04 -3.56
N PHE A 93 -17.42 -20.80 -4.87
CA PHE A 93 -17.49 -21.81 -5.92
C PHE A 93 -17.11 -21.19 -7.27
N THR A 94 -16.73 -22.01 -8.24
CA THR A 94 -16.36 -21.57 -9.58
C THR A 94 -17.31 -22.14 -10.61
N VAL A 95 -17.61 -21.36 -11.65
CA VAL A 95 -18.36 -21.80 -12.83
C VAL A 95 -17.55 -21.48 -14.06
N MET A 96 -17.44 -22.44 -14.97
CA MET A 96 -16.81 -22.30 -16.28
C MET A 96 -17.81 -22.69 -17.36
N GLN A 97 -17.88 -21.90 -18.43
CA GLN A 97 -18.58 -22.24 -19.66
C GLN A 97 -17.57 -22.43 -20.79
N ASN A 98 -17.75 -23.49 -21.57
CA ASN A 98 -16.97 -23.73 -22.77
C ASN A 98 -17.57 -23.11 -24.02
N THR A 99 -16.77 -23.09 -25.09
CA THR A 99 -17.19 -22.63 -26.43
C THR A 99 -18.31 -23.49 -27.03
N ASP A 100 -18.42 -24.76 -26.65
CA ASP A 100 -19.50 -25.67 -27.05
C ASP A 100 -20.80 -25.50 -26.23
N GLY A 101 -20.80 -24.58 -25.26
CA GLY A 101 -21.94 -24.29 -24.39
C GLY A 101 -22.07 -25.19 -23.17
N THR A 102 -21.16 -26.15 -22.95
CA THR A 102 -21.13 -26.96 -21.74
C THR A 102 -20.72 -26.14 -20.51
N PHE A 103 -21.28 -26.49 -19.34
CA PHE A 103 -21.01 -25.81 -18.08
C PHE A 103 -20.37 -26.76 -17.07
N PHE A 104 -19.36 -26.26 -16.39
CA PHE A 104 -18.67 -26.91 -15.29
C PHE A 104 -18.80 -26.06 -14.05
N ARG A 105 -19.03 -26.71 -12.91
CA ARG A 105 -19.09 -26.06 -11.59
C ARG A 105 -18.23 -26.84 -10.62
N ASP A 106 -17.43 -26.12 -9.85
CA ASP A 106 -16.65 -26.70 -8.75
C ASP A 106 -16.87 -25.91 -7.44
N PRO A 107 -17.23 -26.57 -6.32
CA PRO A 107 -17.65 -27.97 -6.28
C PRO A 107 -18.97 -28.17 -7.04
N GLN A 108 -19.27 -29.38 -7.51
CA GLN A 108 -20.53 -29.62 -8.25
C GLN A 108 -21.78 -29.28 -7.41
N ILE A 109 -21.71 -29.51 -6.09
CA ILE A 109 -22.76 -29.21 -5.12
C ILE A 109 -22.15 -28.43 -3.95
N GLY A 110 -22.88 -27.46 -3.40
CA GLY A 110 -22.45 -26.68 -2.23
C GLY A 110 -21.34 -25.68 -2.56
N THR A 111 -20.45 -25.45 -1.62
CA THR A 111 -19.39 -24.44 -1.69
C THR A 111 -18.11 -24.97 -1.04
N ARG A 112 -16.97 -24.41 -1.43
CA ARG A 112 -15.70 -24.55 -0.71
C ARG A 112 -15.54 -23.42 0.30
N LYS A 113 -14.60 -23.60 1.22
CA LYS A 113 -14.24 -22.63 2.24
C LYS A 113 -12.74 -22.47 2.31
N ALA A 114 -12.29 -21.24 2.49
CA ALA A 114 -10.94 -20.90 2.92
C ALA A 114 -11.03 -20.01 4.16
N ARG A 115 -10.11 -20.18 5.09
CA ARG A 115 -10.04 -19.34 6.28
C ARG A 115 -9.44 -17.98 5.88
N LEU A 116 -10.06 -16.90 6.34
CA LEU A 116 -9.51 -15.57 6.19
C LEU A 116 -8.64 -15.24 7.40
N ILE A 117 -7.39 -14.89 7.15
CA ILE A 117 -6.41 -14.53 8.18
C ILE A 117 -6.40 -13.01 8.30
N GLN A 118 -6.74 -12.53 9.49
CA GLN A 118 -6.74 -11.12 9.81
C GLN A 118 -5.33 -10.65 10.13
N ASP A 119 -5.05 -9.39 9.85
CA ASP A 119 -3.80 -8.76 10.30
C ASP A 119 -3.83 -8.67 11.83
N THR A 120 -2.69 -8.96 12.45
CA THR A 120 -2.50 -8.87 13.91
C THR A 120 -1.30 -8.00 14.27
N THR A 121 -0.70 -7.37 13.27
CA THR A 121 0.46 -6.50 13.42
C THR A 121 -0.03 -5.06 13.49
N ALA A 122 0.57 -4.28 14.38
CA ALA A 122 0.21 -2.88 14.51
C ALA A 122 1.08 -2.02 13.57
N PRO A 123 0.54 -0.87 13.09
CA PRO A 123 1.27 0.01 12.19
C PRO A 123 2.57 0.53 12.76
N LYS A 124 3.55 0.74 11.88
CA LYS A 124 4.82 1.38 12.22
C LYS A 124 5.15 2.52 11.27
N LEU A 125 6.00 3.43 11.72
CA LEU A 125 6.40 4.62 10.97
C LEU A 125 7.91 4.69 10.74
N SER A 126 8.27 5.08 9.54
CA SER A 126 9.64 5.37 9.15
C SER A 126 9.74 6.77 8.56
N LEU A 127 10.59 7.62 9.14
CA LEU A 127 10.70 9.03 8.73
C LEU A 127 11.28 9.12 7.31
N LEU A 128 10.57 9.82 6.42
CA LEU A 128 11.05 10.12 5.05
C LEU A 128 11.48 11.58 4.90
N SER A 129 10.74 12.50 5.51
CA SER A 129 11.03 13.93 5.47
C SER A 129 10.66 14.56 6.81
N PRO A 130 11.50 15.44 7.38
CA PRO A 130 12.88 15.72 6.97
C PRO A 130 13.77 14.46 6.99
N SER A 131 14.91 14.49 6.31
CA SER A 131 15.84 13.33 6.25
C SER A 131 16.52 13.01 7.58
N ALA A 132 16.39 13.91 8.56
CA ALA A 132 16.83 13.74 9.94
C ALA A 132 15.77 14.36 10.85
N PHE A 133 15.75 13.97 12.13
CA PHE A 133 14.85 14.53 13.16
C PHE A 133 15.24 15.96 13.57
N THR A 134 15.23 16.88 12.60
CA THR A 134 15.59 18.29 12.77
C THR A 134 14.59 19.19 12.06
N LEU A 135 14.16 20.25 12.72
CA LEU A 135 13.25 21.26 12.18
C LEU A 135 13.87 22.66 12.27
N VAL A 136 13.48 23.53 11.35
CA VAL A 136 13.86 24.94 11.37
C VAL A 136 12.85 25.75 12.22
N PRO A 137 13.31 26.60 13.15
CA PRO A 137 12.43 27.45 13.96
C PRO A 137 11.60 28.41 13.09
N GLN A 138 10.39 28.71 13.55
CA GLN A 138 9.45 29.68 12.96
C GLN A 138 9.05 29.41 11.50
N LYS A 139 9.41 28.25 10.94
CA LYS A 139 9.13 27.88 9.56
C LYS A 139 8.16 26.70 9.52
N GLU A 140 7.13 26.84 8.71
CA GLU A 140 6.24 25.72 8.37
C GLU A 140 6.98 24.70 7.49
N GLN A 141 6.95 23.44 7.91
CA GLN A 141 7.67 22.34 7.29
C GLN A 141 6.77 21.13 7.14
N LEU A 142 6.94 20.40 6.03
CA LEU A 142 6.25 19.15 5.77
C LEU A 142 7.04 17.99 6.39
N VAL A 143 6.40 17.28 7.31
CA VAL A 143 6.88 16.01 7.83
C VAL A 143 6.13 14.89 7.11
N VAL A 144 6.87 13.87 6.68
CA VAL A 144 6.35 12.70 5.98
C VAL A 144 6.97 11.46 6.58
N PHE A 145 6.12 10.52 6.96
CA PHE A 145 6.47 9.16 7.34
C PHE A 145 5.96 8.17 6.29
N ALA A 146 6.74 7.13 6.02
CA ALA A 146 6.24 5.88 5.46
C ALA A 146 5.49 5.13 6.56
N VAL A 147 4.32 4.60 6.22
CA VAL A 147 3.57 3.68 7.05
C VAL A 147 3.95 2.26 6.64
N GLU A 148 4.53 1.52 7.57
CA GLU A 148 4.86 0.11 7.45
C GLU A 148 3.73 -0.68 8.12
N ASP A 149 2.74 -1.07 7.33
CA ASP A 149 1.64 -1.94 7.76
C ASP A 149 1.13 -2.77 6.58
N GLU A 150 0.73 -4.02 6.84
CA GLU A 150 0.16 -4.91 5.81
C GLU A 150 -1.32 -4.58 5.53
N SER A 151 -1.98 -3.92 6.48
CA SER A 151 -3.37 -3.48 6.39
C SER A 151 -3.49 -1.94 6.43
N ALA A 152 -4.23 -1.38 5.48
CA ALA A 152 -4.31 0.08 5.37
C ALA A 152 -4.78 0.75 6.67
N LEU A 153 -4.22 1.94 6.98
CA LEU A 153 -4.66 2.75 8.12
C LEU A 153 -6.14 3.15 7.99
N THR A 154 -6.88 3.00 9.08
CA THR A 154 -8.26 3.47 9.20
C THR A 154 -8.33 4.81 9.92
N SER A 155 -7.51 5.01 10.95
CA SER A 155 -7.48 6.25 11.70
C SER A 155 -6.08 6.59 12.21
N PHE A 156 -5.84 7.88 12.45
CA PHE A 156 -4.64 8.37 13.09
C PHE A 156 -4.92 9.66 13.86
N SER A 157 -4.12 9.92 14.90
CA SER A 157 -4.09 11.17 15.65
C SER A 157 -2.64 11.63 15.74
N ILE A 158 -2.40 12.94 15.60
CA ILE A 158 -1.06 13.52 15.72
C ILE A 158 -1.14 14.67 16.71
N THR A 159 -0.26 14.65 17.70
CA THR A 159 -0.12 15.73 18.66
C THR A 159 1.33 16.19 18.74
N MET A 160 1.52 17.48 19.02
CA MET A 160 2.79 18.08 19.39
C MET A 160 2.64 18.67 20.78
N ASP A 161 3.41 18.20 21.76
CA ASP A 161 3.31 18.62 23.16
C ASP A 161 1.86 18.57 23.70
N GLY A 162 1.11 17.54 23.28
CA GLY A 162 -0.30 17.34 23.65
C GLY A 162 -1.32 18.19 22.88
N GLN A 163 -0.89 19.08 21.97
CA GLN A 163 -1.79 19.85 21.10
C GLN A 163 -1.99 19.14 19.75
N PRO A 164 -3.22 19.00 19.25
CA PRO A 164 -3.48 18.29 18.01
C PRO A 164 -2.95 19.05 16.79
N ILE A 165 -2.27 18.33 15.88
CA ILE A 165 -1.91 18.82 14.56
C ILE A 165 -3.04 18.49 13.58
N THR A 166 -3.78 19.53 13.18
CA THR A 166 -4.97 19.40 12.33
C THR A 166 -4.67 19.39 10.83
N ARG A 167 -3.49 19.88 10.42
CA ARG A 167 -3.04 19.88 9.02
C ARG A 167 -2.24 18.63 8.73
N SER A 168 -2.94 17.50 8.71
CA SER A 168 -2.39 16.17 8.53
C SER A 168 -3.24 15.33 7.57
N GLY A 169 -2.65 14.29 7.00
CA GLY A 169 -3.30 13.41 6.04
C GLY A 169 -2.52 12.14 5.81
N ALA A 170 -3.25 11.03 5.65
CA ALA A 170 -2.71 9.76 5.19
C ALA A 170 -3.16 9.50 3.74
N PHE A 171 -2.23 9.11 2.87
CA PHE A 171 -2.51 8.73 1.49
C PHE A 171 -1.64 7.54 1.08
N GLY A 172 -2.27 6.42 0.77
CA GLY A 172 -1.56 5.16 0.53
C GLY A 172 -0.71 4.79 1.75
N GLN A 173 0.59 4.57 1.53
CA GLN A 173 1.56 4.22 2.57
C GLN A 173 2.28 5.45 3.16
N TYR A 174 1.71 6.64 3.04
CA TYR A 174 2.33 7.87 3.54
C TYR A 174 1.43 8.57 4.54
N LEU A 175 2.01 8.93 5.69
CA LEU A 175 1.41 9.83 6.67
C LEU A 175 2.18 11.14 6.63
N SER A 176 1.47 12.26 6.46
CA SER A 176 2.10 13.57 6.35
C SER A 176 1.38 14.63 7.18
N PHE A 177 2.13 15.61 7.66
CA PHE A 177 1.58 16.74 8.38
C PHE A 177 2.47 17.98 8.27
N LEU A 178 1.86 19.15 8.44
CA LEU A 178 2.55 20.43 8.48
C LEU A 178 2.75 20.88 9.92
N ILE A 179 3.99 21.25 10.24
CA ILE A 179 4.39 21.69 11.56
C ILE A 179 5.14 23.02 11.48
N ASN A 180 4.86 23.92 12.42
CA ASN A 180 5.69 25.08 12.70
C ASN A 180 6.10 25.00 14.19
N PRO A 181 7.37 24.69 14.50
CA PRO A 181 7.82 24.54 15.89
C PRO A 181 7.89 25.89 16.64
N GLY A 182 7.71 27.03 15.97
CA GLY A 182 7.85 28.34 16.59
C GLY A 182 9.27 28.54 17.12
N THR A 183 9.41 28.78 18.42
CA THR A 183 10.69 29.02 19.09
C THR A 183 11.07 27.94 20.12
N ILE A 184 10.38 26.79 20.12
CA ILE A 184 10.73 25.66 21.01
C ILE A 184 12.08 25.08 20.58
N GLN A 185 12.81 24.47 21.53
CA GLN A 185 14.10 23.83 21.25
C GLN A 185 13.94 22.38 20.79
N GLU A 186 12.89 21.71 21.25
CA GLU A 186 12.54 20.34 20.90
C GLU A 186 11.04 20.28 20.64
N ALA A 187 10.64 19.58 19.58
CA ALA A 187 9.25 19.29 19.28
C ALA A 187 9.01 17.79 19.50
N VAL A 188 8.17 17.44 20.48
CA VAL A 188 7.80 16.05 20.75
C VAL A 188 6.50 15.74 20.03
N ILE A 189 6.58 14.89 19.02
CA ILE A 189 5.44 14.47 18.20
C ILE A 189 5.00 13.09 18.62
N THR A 190 3.76 12.97 19.07
CA THR A 190 3.12 11.69 19.35
C THR A 190 2.09 11.38 18.28
N ILE A 191 2.21 10.21 17.66
CA ILE A 191 1.33 9.74 16.60
C ILE A 191 0.67 8.45 17.08
N GLU A 192 -0.66 8.46 17.14
CA GLU A 192 -1.47 7.26 17.36
C GLU A 192 -2.06 6.82 16.02
N MET A 193 -2.06 5.51 15.76
CA MET A 193 -2.54 4.94 14.52
C MET A 193 -3.39 3.71 14.80
N THR A 194 -4.37 3.48 13.95
CA THR A 194 -5.19 2.27 13.95
C THR A 194 -5.38 1.79 12.52
N ASP A 195 -5.12 0.51 12.30
CA ASP A 195 -5.29 -0.14 11.01
C ASP A 195 -6.75 -0.56 10.75
N ARG A 196 -6.99 -1.42 9.75
CA ARG A 196 -8.32 -1.96 9.43
C ARG A 196 -8.82 -3.02 10.40
N TYR A 197 -7.91 -3.69 11.09
CA TYR A 197 -8.19 -4.82 11.99
C TYR A 197 -8.14 -4.40 13.47
N ASP A 198 -8.24 -3.10 13.75
CA ASP A 198 -8.18 -2.50 15.08
C ASP A 198 -6.84 -2.72 15.80
N ASN A 199 -5.76 -3.03 15.07
CA ASN A 199 -4.42 -3.03 15.64
C ASN A 199 -3.96 -1.57 15.81
N THR A 200 -3.53 -1.24 17.02
CA THR A 200 -3.17 0.13 17.39
C THR A 200 -1.69 0.26 17.73
N ALA A 201 -1.08 1.37 17.33
CA ALA A 201 0.26 1.75 17.72
C ALA A 201 0.33 3.22 18.13
N THR A 202 1.20 3.52 19.09
CA THR A 202 1.56 4.89 19.48
C THR A 202 3.06 5.04 19.36
N GLU A 203 3.51 5.98 18.53
CA GLU A 203 4.92 6.29 18.34
C GLU A 203 5.20 7.73 18.75
N THR A 204 6.38 7.95 19.32
CA THR A 204 6.83 9.28 19.74
C THR A 204 8.17 9.60 19.10
N PHE A 205 8.22 10.76 18.44
CA PHE A 205 9.40 11.26 17.74
C PHE A 205 9.80 12.61 18.30
N THR A 206 11.08 12.75 18.65
CA THR A 206 11.63 14.03 19.13
C THR A 206 12.44 14.68 18.03
N PHE A 207 12.03 15.88 17.61
CA PHE A 207 12.75 16.69 16.63
C PHE A 207 13.54 17.78 17.34
N ALA A 208 14.83 17.88 17.04
CA ALA A 208 15.63 19.03 17.46
C ALA A 208 15.28 20.25 16.59
N VAL A 209 15.02 21.40 17.23
CA VAL A 209 14.73 22.64 16.51
C VAL A 209 15.97 23.50 16.51
N SER A 210 16.56 23.68 15.32
CA SER A 210 17.79 24.45 15.18
C SER A 210 17.76 25.29 13.92
N SER A 211 18.32 26.49 14.00
CA SER A 211 18.47 27.34 12.83
C SER A 211 19.37 26.66 11.81
N GLU A 212 18.91 26.59 10.57
CA GLU A 212 19.75 26.17 9.45
C GLU A 212 20.96 27.13 9.39
N LYS A 213 22.18 26.60 9.51
CA LYS A 213 23.38 27.41 9.29
C LYS A 213 23.40 27.75 7.81
N ALA A 214 22.98 28.96 7.46
CA ALA A 214 23.14 29.47 6.11
C ALA A 214 24.62 29.32 5.70
N PRO A 215 24.93 28.87 4.46
CA PRO A 215 26.30 28.91 3.98
C PRO A 215 26.75 30.37 3.97
N PHE A 216 27.71 30.71 4.84
CA PHE A 216 28.36 32.00 4.79
C PHE A 216 29.59 31.86 3.90
N PHE A 217 29.63 32.65 2.82
CA PHE A 217 30.81 32.76 1.98
C PHE A 217 31.67 33.91 2.52
N VAL A 218 32.92 33.63 2.88
CA VAL A 218 33.93 34.66 3.16
C VAL A 218 34.77 34.82 1.90
N ALA A 219 34.73 35.99 1.28
CA ALA A 219 35.63 36.37 0.20
C ALA A 219 36.71 37.31 0.76
N ASP A 220 37.94 36.82 0.89
CA ASP A 220 39.09 37.65 1.24
C ASP A 220 39.66 38.28 -0.04
N ALA A 221 39.53 39.61 -0.17
CA ALA A 221 40.15 40.36 -1.26
C ALA A 221 41.48 40.94 -0.77
N SER A 222 42.60 40.29 -1.11
CA SER A 222 43.92 40.87 -0.94
C SER A 222 44.19 41.90 -2.04
N TYR A 223 43.91 43.19 -1.79
CA TYR A 223 44.32 44.26 -2.69
C TYR A 223 45.83 44.48 -2.60
N ARG A 224 46.59 44.09 -3.62
CA ARG A 224 47.93 44.63 -3.87
C ARG A 224 47.79 45.87 -4.75
N ALA A 225 47.76 47.04 -4.13
CA ALA A 225 47.89 48.31 -4.84
C ALA A 225 49.35 48.49 -5.29
N GLY A 226 49.62 48.27 -6.58
CA GLY A 226 50.84 48.74 -7.22
C GLY A 226 50.70 50.21 -7.57
N LEU A 227 51.46 51.07 -6.91
CA LEU A 227 51.58 52.49 -7.23
C LEU A 227 52.57 52.67 -8.39
N GLU A 228 52.07 52.91 -9.60
CA GLU A 228 52.82 53.64 -10.63
C GLU A 228 52.09 54.97 -10.88
N LEU A 229 52.68 56.06 -10.35
CA LEU A 229 52.24 57.43 -10.57
C LEU A 229 53.09 58.02 -11.69
N GLU A 230 52.51 58.20 -12.88
CA GLU A 230 53.06 59.07 -13.92
C GLU A 230 52.30 60.41 -13.90
N TYR A 231 52.95 61.47 -13.42
CA TYR A 231 52.43 62.83 -13.40
C TYR A 231 52.77 63.54 -14.71
N ILE A 232 51.79 63.77 -15.58
CA ILE A 232 51.90 64.73 -16.67
C ILE A 232 51.28 66.06 -16.22
N LEU A 233 52.13 67.03 -15.87
CA LEU A 233 51.76 68.38 -15.45
C LEU A 233 51.42 69.25 -16.67
N GLY A 234 50.13 69.44 -16.97
CA GLY A 234 49.67 70.40 -17.97
C GLY A 234 49.41 71.78 -17.34
N MET A 235 50.39 72.68 -17.39
CA MET A 235 50.24 74.08 -16.94
C MET A 235 49.49 74.92 -18.00
N GLY A 236 48.19 75.16 -17.78
CA GLY A 236 47.38 76.10 -18.55
C GLY A 236 47.28 77.46 -17.86
N LYS A 237 47.85 78.50 -18.48
CA LYS A 237 47.86 79.91 -18.07
C LYS A 237 46.45 80.46 -17.75
N SER A 238 46.32 81.15 -16.61
CA SER A 238 45.14 81.98 -16.30
C SER A 238 45.26 83.36 -16.95
N ASN A 239 44.31 83.72 -17.81
CA ASN A 239 43.98 85.11 -18.12
C ASN A 239 42.70 85.47 -17.38
N SER A 240 42.73 86.47 -16.50
CA SER A 240 41.86 87.67 -16.55
C SER A 240 41.65 88.36 -15.18
N THR A 241 42.16 89.59 -15.10
CA THR A 241 41.50 90.84 -14.62
C THR A 241 41.04 90.99 -13.17
N THR A 242 41.71 91.91 -12.45
CA THR A 242 41.09 93.13 -11.88
C THR A 242 42.12 94.24 -11.82
#